data_AF-A0A7Z9XTN2-F1
#
_entry.id   AF-A0A7Z9XTN2-F1
#
_cell.length_a   1.000
_cell.length_b   1.000
_cell.length_c   1.000
_cell.angle_alpha   90.00
_cell.angle_beta   90.00
_cell.angle_gamma   90.00
#
_symmetry.space_group_name_H-M   'P 1'
#
loop_
_entity.id
_entity.type
_entity.pdbx_description
1 polymer ?
#
loop_
_entity_poly.entity_id
_entity_poly.type
_entity_poly.pdbx_seq_one_letter_code
_entity_poly.pdbx_strand_id
1 'polypeptide(L)'
;MLLKRWARSGIKSGSPACSVWLPRSTFPESMPQQPYLLCSELHAMNKLTALCPLMCLCGAMMTAQADDFSHPEESEAFPGGAATSRHKPDRRSFSHPSANMPKDKGLDFKVGNGFFRKLWVSGHTATTASDGLGPLYNARSCATCHPGRGRGRPHRKDNPDAGSISLMLHLSVPPQNKEQEELLEKGLAAVIAEPVYGNQLQTLAVPGIKAEGRMKVSYSMIEVALADGETAILRKPVYSVEALAYGPLHPQALLSPRIAPQLIGLGLLEAVPEDAILAYADPSDANKDGISGKANRIWSAEAGKRVIGRFGHKAAKPTVNAQSQAAFSNDIGISTPLYPQPWGDCTEQQAACRSAIHGIDEKHEGLEASSKVTDLLAFYVRNLAVPKRRNMTDEAVLEGKRLFHQAGCAACHRPGYRTGRIEGQPEQSSQLI
;
A
#
# COMPACT_ATOMS: atom_id res chain seq x y z
N MET A 1 -1.01 -17.41 24.81
CA MET A 1 -1.77 -18.67 24.80
C MET A 1 -2.47 -18.92 23.45
N LEU A 2 -3.30 -17.99 22.95
CA LEU A 2 -4.02 -18.15 21.67
C LEU A 2 -3.16 -18.48 20.43
N LEU A 3 -2.01 -17.80 20.24
CA LEU A 3 -1.13 -18.06 19.08
C LEU A 3 -0.54 -19.49 19.01
N LYS A 4 -0.33 -20.17 20.16
CA LYS A 4 0.14 -21.57 20.17
C LYS A 4 -0.95 -22.58 19.78
N ARG A 5 -2.23 -22.18 19.71
CA ARG A 5 -3.35 -23.04 19.31
C ARG A 5 -3.65 -22.96 17.81
N TRP A 6 -3.63 -21.75 17.24
CA TRP A 6 -4.07 -21.50 15.86
C TRP A 6 -3.33 -22.34 14.81
N ALA A 7 -2.03 -22.58 15.00
CA ALA A 7 -1.22 -23.37 14.09
C ALA A 7 -1.34 -24.90 14.28
N ARG A 8 -2.26 -25.39 15.12
CA ARG A 8 -2.67 -26.81 15.15
C ARG A 8 -4.01 -27.07 14.45
N SER A 9 -4.76 -26.01 14.10
CA SER A 9 -6.12 -26.11 13.56
C SER A 9 -6.19 -25.58 12.12
N GLY A 10 -5.59 -26.32 11.19
CA GLY A 10 -5.73 -26.07 9.75
C GLY A 10 -7.20 -26.13 9.30
N ILE A 11 -7.62 -25.16 8.48
CA ILE A 11 -8.99 -25.08 7.96
C ILE A 11 -9.24 -26.25 7.01
N LYS A 12 -10.28 -27.05 7.26
CA LYS A 12 -10.70 -28.11 6.33
C LYS A 12 -11.39 -27.51 5.11
N SER A 13 -10.74 -27.58 3.94
CA SER A 13 -11.36 -27.36 2.64
C SER A 13 -12.23 -28.58 2.26
N GLY A 14 -13.47 -28.59 2.75
CA GLY A 14 -14.47 -29.59 2.37
C GLY A 14 -15.09 -29.31 1.01
N SER A 15 -14.59 -29.95 -0.05
CA SER A 15 -15.34 -30.08 -1.31
C SER A 15 -16.46 -31.12 -1.19
N PRO A 16 -17.62 -30.86 -1.81
CA PRO A 16 -18.44 -31.93 -2.36
C PRO A 16 -18.68 -31.78 -3.87
N ALA A 17 -18.29 -32.83 -4.59
CA ALA A 17 -18.80 -33.36 -5.87
C ALA A 17 -19.55 -32.46 -6.89
N CYS A 18 -18.99 -32.46 -8.10
CA CYS A 18 -19.64 -32.67 -9.41
C CYS A 18 -21.08 -32.18 -9.67
N SER A 19 -21.22 -31.43 -10.77
CA SER A 19 -22.37 -31.53 -11.67
C SER A 19 -21.87 -31.50 -13.12
N VAL A 20 -22.22 -32.54 -13.89
CA VAL A 20 -21.79 -32.71 -15.29
C VAL A 20 -22.67 -31.87 -16.20
N TRP A 21 -22.06 -31.12 -17.13
CA TRP A 21 -22.75 -30.60 -18.32
C TRP A 21 -21.85 -30.69 -19.56
N LEU A 22 -22.37 -31.36 -20.58
CA LEU A 22 -21.91 -31.41 -21.98
C LEU A 22 -23.15 -31.06 -22.83
N PRO A 23 -23.02 -30.34 -23.97
CA PRO A 23 -22.63 -31.05 -25.20
C PRO A 23 -21.85 -30.26 -26.29
N ARG A 24 -20.99 -31.03 -26.99
CA ARG A 24 -20.64 -31.07 -28.44
C ARG A 24 -20.76 -29.83 -29.37
N SER A 25 -19.65 -29.51 -30.05
CA SER A 25 -19.44 -29.52 -31.54
C SER A 25 -17.98 -29.09 -31.89
N THR A 26 -17.07 -29.92 -32.44
CA THR A 26 -16.74 -30.20 -33.87
C THR A 26 -16.27 -28.98 -34.74
N PHE A 27 -15.18 -29.00 -35.53
CA PHE A 27 -14.25 -30.10 -35.87
C PHE A 27 -12.70 -29.79 -35.88
N PRO A 28 -11.88 -29.65 -36.97
CA PRO A 28 -10.57 -30.34 -36.99
C PRO A 28 -9.27 -29.55 -37.34
N GLU A 29 -8.14 -30.14 -36.90
CA GLU A 29 -6.80 -30.31 -37.51
C GLU A 29 -6.22 -29.35 -38.58
N SER A 30 -4.99 -28.86 -38.36
CA SER A 30 -3.76 -29.38 -39.05
C SER A 30 -2.47 -28.60 -38.68
N MET A 31 -1.33 -29.31 -38.61
CA MET A 31 0.04 -28.75 -38.71
C MET A 31 0.59 -29.01 -40.12
N PRO A 32 1.67 -28.32 -40.54
CA PRO A 32 2.93 -29.06 -40.67
C PRO A 32 4.24 -28.30 -40.35
N GLN A 33 5.20 -29.16 -39.99
CA GLN A 33 6.67 -29.16 -39.94
C GLN A 33 7.55 -28.03 -40.57
N GLN A 34 8.79 -27.98 -40.05
CA GLN A 34 9.96 -27.18 -40.47
C GLN A 34 10.53 -27.58 -41.86
N PRO A 35 11.61 -26.93 -42.34
CA PRO A 35 12.92 -27.55 -42.10
C PRO A 35 14.09 -26.58 -41.77
N TYR A 36 15.17 -27.18 -41.27
CA TYR A 36 16.49 -26.56 -41.01
C TYR A 36 17.28 -26.30 -42.29
N LEU A 37 18.28 -25.40 -42.21
CA LEU A 37 19.44 -25.40 -43.11
C LEU A 37 20.74 -25.22 -42.31
N LEU A 38 21.69 -26.13 -42.54
CA LEU A 38 23.05 -26.19 -42.01
C LEU A 38 24.03 -25.91 -43.15
N CYS A 39 25.08 -25.12 -42.89
CA CYS A 39 26.41 -25.08 -43.53
C CYS A 39 27.08 -23.71 -43.26
N SER A 40 28.40 -23.56 -43.15
CA SER A 40 29.49 -24.53 -42.97
C SER A 40 30.80 -23.79 -42.66
N GLU A 41 31.63 -24.41 -41.82
CA GLU A 41 33.11 -24.37 -41.79
C GLU A 41 33.92 -23.09 -42.07
N LEU A 42 34.79 -22.77 -41.10
CA LEU A 42 36.21 -22.49 -41.40
C LEU A 42 37.10 -22.88 -40.21
N HIS A 43 37.96 -23.89 -40.43
CA HIS A 43 39.18 -24.13 -39.64
C HIS A 43 40.24 -23.04 -40.02
N ALA A 44 41.34 -22.74 -39.30
CA ALA A 44 42.10 -23.53 -38.33
C ALA A 44 43.06 -22.64 -37.48
N MET A 45 43.45 -23.11 -36.28
CA MET A 45 44.66 -22.73 -35.48
C MET A 45 44.75 -21.27 -34.97
N ASN A 46 45.39 -20.92 -33.84
CA ASN A 46 46.29 -21.66 -32.95
C ASN A 46 46.32 -21.02 -31.52
N LYS A 47 46.36 -21.85 -30.47
CA LYS A 47 47.02 -21.64 -29.15
C LYS A 47 46.64 -20.48 -28.19
N LEU A 48 46.40 -20.91 -26.94
CA LEU A 48 46.59 -20.21 -25.64
C LEU A 48 45.75 -18.96 -25.31
N THR A 49 44.64 -19.17 -24.59
CA THR A 49 44.43 -18.63 -23.22
C THR A 49 43.21 -19.29 -22.57
N ALA A 50 43.28 -19.56 -21.26
CA ALA A 50 42.23 -20.29 -20.55
C ALA A 50 41.11 -19.36 -20.06
N LEU A 51 39.90 -19.60 -20.59
CA LEU A 51 38.59 -19.48 -19.96
C LEU A 51 38.50 -18.76 -18.59
N CYS A 52 37.94 -17.55 -18.58
CA CYS A 52 36.91 -17.17 -17.60
C CYS A 52 36.11 -15.95 -18.09
N PRO A 53 34.99 -16.13 -18.80
CA PRO A 53 34.03 -15.04 -18.97
C PRO A 53 33.24 -14.91 -17.68
N LEU A 54 33.52 -13.85 -16.90
CA LEU A 54 32.72 -13.47 -15.74
C LEU A 54 31.36 -12.94 -16.22
N MET A 55 30.48 -13.84 -16.64
CA MET A 55 29.16 -13.51 -17.15
C MET A 55 28.36 -12.92 -16.00
N CYS A 56 27.99 -11.64 -16.13
CA CYS A 56 27.34 -10.86 -15.09
C CYS A 56 25.89 -11.32 -14.90
N LEU A 57 25.71 -12.44 -14.19
CA LEU A 57 24.44 -12.92 -13.68
C LEU A 57 23.99 -11.99 -12.55
N CYS A 58 23.46 -10.82 -12.93
CA CYS A 58 22.60 -10.00 -12.08
C CYS A 58 21.22 -10.68 -11.94
N GLY A 59 21.22 -11.94 -11.53
CA GLY A 59 20.02 -12.67 -11.16
C GLY A 59 19.54 -12.18 -9.80
N ALA A 60 18.25 -11.88 -9.68
CA ALA A 60 17.64 -11.61 -8.39
C ALA A 60 17.85 -12.82 -7.46
N MET A 61 18.83 -12.73 -6.54
CA MET A 61 19.04 -13.75 -5.53
C MET A 61 17.80 -13.79 -4.62
N MET A 62 16.88 -14.69 -4.96
CA MET A 62 15.87 -15.20 -4.05
C MET A 62 16.60 -15.67 -2.79
N THR A 63 16.29 -15.04 -1.66
CA THR A 63 16.73 -15.53 -0.36
C THR A 63 16.10 -16.90 -0.14
N ALA A 64 16.93 -17.91 0.08
CA ALA A 64 16.47 -19.27 0.36
C ALA A 64 15.49 -19.25 1.55
N GLN A 65 14.50 -20.14 1.52
CA GLN A 65 13.62 -20.32 2.67
C GLN A 65 14.43 -20.89 3.85
N ALA A 66 14.04 -20.49 5.06
CA ALA A 66 14.61 -21.03 6.28
C ALA A 66 14.18 -22.49 6.44
N ASP A 67 15.14 -23.42 6.30
CA ASP A 67 14.91 -24.85 6.56
C ASP A 67 15.10 -25.22 8.05
N ASP A 68 15.78 -24.36 8.81
CA ASP A 68 15.93 -24.45 10.26
C ASP A 68 15.20 -23.30 10.98
N PHE A 69 14.42 -23.67 11.99
CA PHE A 69 13.64 -22.76 12.85
C PHE A 69 14.10 -22.79 14.31
N SER A 70 15.12 -23.59 14.65
CA SER A 70 15.68 -23.71 16.01
C SER A 70 16.52 -22.49 16.43
N HIS A 71 16.96 -21.69 15.46
CA HIS A 71 17.75 -20.48 15.67
C HIS A 71 17.27 -19.33 14.74
N PRO A 72 17.48 -18.06 15.12
CA PRO A 72 17.23 -16.93 14.24
C PRO A 72 18.38 -16.75 13.24
N GLU A 73 18.07 -16.36 12.00
CA GLU A 73 19.08 -15.96 11.03
C GLU A 73 19.67 -14.59 11.39
N GLU A 74 20.93 -14.33 11.01
CA GLU A 74 21.61 -13.07 11.36
C GLU A 74 20.88 -11.82 10.83
N SER A 75 20.31 -11.92 9.62
CA SER A 75 19.51 -10.89 8.96
C SER A 75 18.25 -10.51 9.76
N GLU A 76 17.64 -11.45 10.49
CA GLU A 76 16.39 -11.21 11.23
C GLU A 76 16.54 -10.19 12.36
N ALA A 77 17.76 -9.97 12.85
CA ALA A 77 18.07 -8.88 13.78
C ALA A 77 17.71 -7.51 13.20
N PHE A 78 17.83 -7.38 11.88
CA PHE A 78 17.82 -6.12 11.14
C PHE A 78 16.83 -6.18 9.97
N PRO A 79 15.50 -6.18 10.23
CA PRO A 79 14.41 -6.27 9.23
C PRO A 79 14.23 -5.03 8.32
N GLY A 80 15.30 -4.26 8.16
CA GLY A 80 15.45 -3.19 7.19
C GLY A 80 16.92 -3.01 6.83
N GLY A 81 17.72 -4.07 6.92
CA GLY A 81 19.17 -4.08 6.76
C GLY A 81 19.89 -3.01 7.61
N ALA A 82 20.79 -2.28 6.97
CA ALA A 82 21.51 -1.16 7.56
C ALA A 82 20.58 0.00 7.96
N ALA A 83 19.41 0.15 7.34
CA ALA A 83 18.41 1.17 7.70
C ALA A 83 17.65 0.86 9.00
N THR A 84 17.67 -0.38 9.50
CA THR A 84 17.01 -0.76 10.78
C THR A 84 17.42 0.15 11.94
N SER A 85 16.46 0.69 12.69
CA SER A 85 16.76 1.59 13.81
C SER A 85 17.64 0.90 14.86
N ARG A 86 18.72 1.58 15.25
CA ARG A 86 19.62 1.17 16.34
C ARG A 86 19.20 1.69 17.72
N HIS A 87 18.07 2.40 17.81
CA HIS A 87 17.56 2.94 19.07
C HIS A 87 16.96 1.86 19.96
N LYS A 88 16.99 2.05 21.29
CA LYS A 88 16.26 1.19 22.24
C LYS A 88 14.74 1.29 21.96
N PRO A 89 14.01 0.16 21.84
CA PRO A 89 12.57 0.19 21.57
C PRO A 89 11.78 0.93 22.67
N ASP A 90 11.18 2.06 22.31
CA ASP A 90 10.32 2.89 23.17
C ASP A 90 9.00 3.27 22.46
N ARG A 91 8.21 4.16 23.06
CA ARG A 91 6.93 4.66 22.50
C ARG A 91 7.09 5.45 21.18
N ARG A 92 8.31 5.78 20.78
CA ARG A 92 8.70 6.50 19.55
C ARG A 92 9.40 5.59 18.54
N SER A 93 9.43 4.26 18.75
CA SER A 93 10.09 3.29 17.86
C SER A 93 9.83 3.51 16.36
N PHE A 94 8.62 3.92 15.98
CA PHE A 94 8.21 4.21 14.60
C PHE A 94 8.50 5.66 14.14
N SER A 95 9.39 6.37 14.84
CA SER A 95 9.70 7.80 14.62
C SER A 95 11.18 8.05 14.38
N HIS A 96 12.02 7.00 14.40
CA HIS A 96 13.46 7.11 14.20
C HIS A 96 13.79 7.14 12.69
N PRO A 97 14.82 7.89 12.28
CA PRO A 97 15.32 7.85 10.91
C PRO A 97 16.02 6.51 10.62
N SER A 98 16.10 6.17 9.33
CA SER A 98 16.99 5.13 8.79
C SER A 98 18.38 5.22 9.44
N ALA A 99 18.88 4.13 10.02
CA ALA A 99 20.13 4.20 10.80
C ALA A 99 21.40 4.42 9.94
N ASN A 100 21.32 4.19 8.63
CA ASN A 100 22.34 4.49 7.63
C ASN A 100 22.14 5.84 6.91
N MET A 101 21.21 6.68 7.37
CA MET A 101 20.98 8.02 6.81
C MET A 101 22.22 8.91 6.90
N PRO A 102 22.63 9.58 5.80
CA PRO A 102 23.69 10.59 5.82
C PRO A 102 23.39 11.72 6.82
N LYS A 103 24.41 12.15 7.57
CA LYS A 103 24.22 13.10 8.71
C LYS A 103 23.67 14.47 8.27
N ASP A 104 24.04 14.92 7.08
CA ASP A 104 23.55 16.14 6.43
C ASP A 104 22.04 16.10 6.14
N LYS A 105 21.47 14.91 5.89
CA LYS A 105 20.03 14.70 5.72
C LYS A 105 19.21 14.73 7.01
N GLY A 106 19.86 14.83 8.17
CA GLY A 106 19.20 14.93 9.47
C GLY A 106 18.32 16.18 9.65
N LEU A 107 18.54 17.25 8.88
CA LEU A 107 17.64 18.41 8.85
C LEU A 107 16.41 18.15 7.98
N ASP A 108 16.59 17.65 6.75
CA ASP A 108 15.50 17.30 5.82
C ASP A 108 14.48 16.37 6.50
N PHE A 109 14.94 15.33 7.21
CA PHE A 109 14.08 14.43 7.98
C PHE A 109 13.27 15.14 9.07
N LYS A 110 13.87 16.11 9.78
CA LYS A 110 13.20 16.89 10.84
C LYS A 110 12.16 17.87 10.26
N VAL A 111 12.44 18.46 9.10
CA VAL A 111 11.50 19.38 8.43
C VAL A 111 10.33 18.61 7.83
N GLY A 112 10.58 17.47 7.16
CA GLY A 112 9.51 16.58 6.69
C GLY A 112 8.63 16.03 7.82
N ASN A 113 9.21 15.71 8.98
CA ASN A 113 8.46 15.43 10.20
C ASN A 113 7.62 16.63 10.69
N GLY A 114 8.10 17.86 10.49
CA GLY A 114 7.34 19.09 10.72
C GLY A 114 6.07 19.11 9.87
N PHE A 115 6.20 18.93 8.54
CA PHE A 115 5.06 18.86 7.63
C PHE A 115 4.10 17.70 7.95
N PHE A 116 4.62 16.51 8.30
CA PHE A 116 3.81 15.36 8.71
C PHE A 116 2.90 15.66 9.93
N ARG A 117 3.37 16.53 10.83
CA ARG A 117 2.67 16.94 12.06
C ARG A 117 1.92 18.27 11.93
N LYS A 118 2.11 19.00 10.82
CA LYS A 118 1.50 20.31 10.56
C LYS A 118 -0.01 20.18 10.58
N LEU A 119 -0.66 20.98 11.42
CA LEU A 119 -2.11 21.13 11.42
C LEU A 119 -2.48 22.20 10.40
N TRP A 120 -3.05 21.78 9.27
CA TRP A 120 -3.56 22.71 8.26
C TRP A 120 -4.79 23.45 8.82
N VAL A 121 -4.93 24.73 8.50
CA VAL A 121 -6.08 25.60 8.82
C VAL A 121 -6.70 26.10 7.52
N SER A 122 -7.99 26.46 7.55
CA SER A 122 -8.68 27.07 6.40
C SER A 122 -7.87 28.26 5.87
N GLY A 123 -7.89 28.50 4.56
CA GLY A 123 -7.14 29.62 3.96
C GLY A 123 -7.53 30.99 4.51
N HIS A 124 -6.62 31.95 4.39
CA HIS A 124 -6.77 33.36 4.81
C HIS A 124 -6.95 33.54 6.33
N THR A 125 -6.29 32.72 7.15
CA THR A 125 -6.21 32.96 8.60
C THR A 125 -4.98 33.80 8.95
N ALA A 126 -4.92 34.30 10.18
CA ALA A 126 -3.72 34.98 10.69
C ALA A 126 -2.46 34.07 10.71
N THR A 127 -2.62 32.75 10.51
CA THR A 127 -1.54 31.75 10.50
C THR A 127 -1.20 31.28 9.09
N THR A 128 -0.81 32.20 8.21
CA THR A 128 -0.47 31.95 6.79
C THR A 128 0.47 30.76 6.56
N ALA A 129 1.43 30.51 7.44
CA ALA A 129 2.33 29.34 7.39
C ALA A 129 1.62 27.98 7.52
N SER A 130 0.33 27.96 7.92
CA SER A 130 -0.52 26.77 8.05
C SER A 130 -1.82 26.82 7.25
N ASP A 131 -2.06 27.87 6.49
CA ASP A 131 -3.20 27.99 5.57
C ASP A 131 -3.19 26.90 4.50
N GLY A 132 -4.37 26.66 3.93
CA GLY A 132 -4.58 25.71 2.83
C GLY A 132 -5.21 24.37 3.23
N LEU A 133 -5.87 24.25 4.39
CA LEU A 133 -6.78 23.12 4.65
C LEU A 133 -7.96 23.19 3.67
N GLY A 134 -8.24 22.07 3.01
CA GLY A 134 -9.30 22.02 2.03
C GLY A 134 -10.70 22.21 2.62
N PRO A 135 -11.65 22.69 1.80
CA PRO A 135 -13.04 22.90 2.20
C PRO A 135 -13.76 21.68 2.77
N LEU A 136 -13.46 20.49 2.22
CA LEU A 136 -13.88 19.18 2.69
C LEU A 136 -12.65 18.32 2.97
N TYR A 137 -12.66 17.59 4.08
CA TYR A 137 -11.51 16.78 4.54
C TYR A 137 -11.92 15.65 5.50
N ASN A 138 -11.01 14.70 5.73
CA ASN A 138 -11.14 13.72 6.81
C ASN A 138 -10.20 14.02 7.99
N ALA A 139 -9.05 14.66 7.75
CA ALA A 139 -8.09 15.01 8.80
C ALA A 139 -7.29 16.30 8.50
N ARG A 140 -6.83 16.95 9.56
CA ARG A 140 -6.04 18.20 9.45
C ARG A 140 -4.53 17.98 9.47
N SER A 141 -4.05 16.74 9.60
CA SER A 141 -2.62 16.38 9.51
C SER A 141 -2.43 14.88 9.27
N CYS A 142 -1.32 14.49 8.64
CA CYS A 142 -0.95 13.09 8.43
C CYS A 142 -0.85 12.34 9.78
N ALA A 143 -0.31 13.00 10.80
CA ALA A 143 -0.15 12.45 12.16
C ALA A 143 -1.48 12.14 12.87
N THR A 144 -2.60 12.76 12.45
CA THR A 144 -3.93 12.47 13.01
C THR A 144 -4.43 11.09 12.54
N CYS A 145 -4.29 10.78 11.25
CA CYS A 145 -4.64 9.47 10.69
C CYS A 145 -3.66 8.37 11.11
N HIS A 146 -2.37 8.71 11.19
CA HIS A 146 -1.26 7.80 11.52
C HIS A 146 -0.67 8.08 12.92
N PRO A 147 -1.39 7.76 14.01
CA PRO A 147 -0.97 8.09 15.37
C PRO A 147 0.36 7.42 15.71
N GLY A 148 1.38 8.24 15.96
CA GLY A 148 2.74 7.76 16.21
C GLY A 148 3.37 7.02 15.03
N ARG A 149 2.89 7.24 13.79
CA ARG A 149 3.30 6.56 12.53
C ARG A 149 2.97 5.05 12.52
N GLY A 150 2.23 4.60 13.54
CA GLY A 150 1.67 3.26 13.60
C GLY A 150 0.35 3.16 12.84
N ARG A 151 -0.23 1.96 12.87
CA ARG A 151 -1.54 1.67 12.29
C ARG A 151 -2.62 2.51 12.97
N GLY A 152 -3.53 3.02 12.15
CA GLY A 152 -4.79 3.62 12.56
C GLY A 152 -5.65 2.68 13.42
N ARG A 153 -6.58 3.26 14.18
CA ARG A 153 -7.51 2.51 15.04
C ARG A 153 -8.91 2.49 14.43
N PRO A 154 -9.67 1.38 14.45
CA PRO A 154 -11.09 1.42 14.12
C PRO A 154 -11.88 2.19 15.20
N HIS A 155 -13.19 2.39 14.99
CA HIS A 155 -14.09 2.91 16.02
C HIS A 155 -13.92 2.16 17.34
N ARG A 156 -14.02 2.87 18.46
CA ARG A 156 -13.83 2.26 19.77
C ARG A 156 -15.04 1.37 20.12
N LYS A 157 -14.81 0.31 20.89
CA LYS A 157 -15.89 -0.60 21.32
C LYS A 157 -16.86 0.06 22.32
N ASP A 158 -16.35 0.99 23.13
CA ASP A 158 -17.09 1.73 24.17
C ASP A 158 -17.77 3.00 23.65
N ASN A 159 -17.41 3.48 22.46
CA ASN A 159 -18.10 4.55 21.77
C ASN A 159 -18.03 4.32 20.24
N PRO A 160 -18.96 3.52 19.67
CA PRO A 160 -18.99 3.25 18.23
C PRO A 160 -19.40 4.49 17.41
N ASP A 161 -20.18 5.40 18.00
CA ASP A 161 -20.63 6.64 17.36
C ASP A 161 -19.53 7.72 17.29
N ALA A 162 -18.51 7.62 18.16
CA ALA A 162 -17.27 8.37 17.99
C ALA A 162 -16.55 7.89 16.73
N GLY A 163 -16.60 8.73 15.69
CA GLY A 163 -15.88 8.53 14.44
C GLY A 163 -14.39 8.27 14.67
N SER A 164 -13.81 7.31 13.95
CA SER A 164 -12.35 7.19 13.89
C SER A 164 -11.79 7.95 12.69
N ILE A 165 -11.01 8.99 12.96
CA ILE A 165 -10.31 9.78 11.94
C ILE A 165 -9.32 8.91 11.13
N SER A 166 -8.84 7.80 11.70
CA SER A 166 -7.96 6.86 10.99
C SER A 166 -8.67 5.88 10.06
N LEU A 167 -10.01 5.87 10.02
CA LEU A 167 -10.81 4.96 9.21
C LEU A 167 -11.61 5.77 8.17
N MET A 168 -11.15 5.75 6.93
CA MET A 168 -11.81 6.40 5.81
C MET A 168 -12.80 5.43 5.13
N LEU A 169 -13.77 5.97 4.42
CA LEU A 169 -14.68 5.21 3.57
C LEU A 169 -14.48 5.64 2.11
N HIS A 170 -13.76 4.84 1.34
CA HIS A 170 -13.68 5.06 -0.10
C HIS A 170 -15.02 4.72 -0.75
N LEU A 171 -15.39 5.53 -1.73
CA LEU A 171 -16.60 5.40 -2.52
C LEU A 171 -16.21 5.11 -3.98
N SER A 172 -17.06 4.37 -4.68
CA SER A 172 -16.92 4.08 -6.11
C SER A 172 -18.21 3.53 -6.67
N VAL A 173 -18.34 3.45 -7.99
CA VAL A 173 -19.40 2.72 -8.67
C VAL A 173 -18.79 1.69 -9.65
N PRO A 174 -19.54 0.66 -10.09
CA PRO A 174 -19.21 -0.05 -11.33
C PRO A 174 -19.10 0.94 -12.51
N PRO A 175 -18.32 0.65 -13.56
CA PRO A 175 -18.34 1.46 -14.77
C PRO A 175 -19.76 1.49 -15.36
N GLN A 176 -20.20 2.68 -15.77
CA GLN A 176 -21.54 2.96 -16.29
C GLN A 176 -21.56 3.07 -17.82
N ASN A 177 -20.37 3.15 -18.45
CA ASN A 177 -20.18 3.24 -19.90
C ASN A 177 -18.80 2.71 -20.30
N LYS A 178 -18.59 2.55 -21.60
CA LYS A 178 -17.37 1.97 -22.18
C LYS A 178 -16.14 2.84 -21.92
N GLU A 179 -16.29 4.16 -21.89
CA GLU A 179 -15.21 5.09 -21.59
C GLU A 179 -14.65 4.85 -20.18
N GLN A 180 -15.53 4.58 -19.21
CA GLN A 180 -15.15 4.20 -17.85
C GLN A 180 -14.53 2.80 -17.76
N GLU A 181 -15.02 1.83 -18.52
CA GLU A 181 -14.37 0.50 -18.64
C GLU A 181 -12.93 0.65 -19.15
N GLU A 182 -12.72 1.40 -20.23
CA GLU A 182 -11.42 1.65 -20.81
C GLU A 182 -10.45 2.38 -19.84
N LEU A 183 -10.95 3.31 -19.01
CA LEU A 183 -10.14 3.95 -17.96
C LEU A 183 -9.59 2.94 -16.95
N LEU A 184 -10.38 1.94 -16.56
CA LEU A 184 -9.96 0.90 -15.62
C LEU A 184 -8.98 -0.08 -16.28
N GLU A 185 -9.26 -0.54 -17.50
CA GLU A 185 -8.40 -1.47 -18.25
C GLU A 185 -7.00 -0.89 -18.55
N LYS A 186 -6.98 0.37 -18.98
CA LYS A 186 -5.74 1.14 -19.24
C LYS A 186 -5.03 1.50 -17.92
N GLY A 187 -5.67 1.33 -16.77
CA GLY A 187 -5.14 1.68 -15.45
C GLY A 187 -5.01 3.19 -15.22
N LEU A 188 -5.74 3.98 -16.00
CA LEU A 188 -5.83 5.44 -15.88
C LEU A 188 -6.69 5.85 -14.67
N ALA A 189 -7.68 5.02 -14.33
CA ALA A 189 -8.43 5.10 -13.09
C ALA A 189 -8.25 3.80 -12.26
N ALA A 190 -8.19 3.91 -10.94
CA ALA A 190 -8.13 2.75 -10.03
C ALA A 190 -9.52 2.23 -9.62
N VAL A 191 -10.52 3.12 -9.70
CA VAL A 191 -11.95 2.92 -9.51
C VAL A 191 -12.68 3.99 -10.33
N ILE A 192 -13.97 3.81 -10.60
CA ILE A 192 -14.83 4.92 -11.03
C ILE A 192 -15.36 5.59 -9.77
N ALA A 193 -15.13 6.90 -9.64
CA ALA A 193 -15.58 7.70 -8.53
C ALA A 193 -17.12 7.68 -8.39
N GLU A 194 -17.61 7.85 -7.18
CA GLU A 194 -19.03 8.08 -6.93
C GLU A 194 -19.40 9.49 -7.49
N PRO A 195 -20.47 9.62 -8.30
CA PRO A 195 -20.71 10.83 -9.08
C PRO A 195 -21.04 12.10 -8.28
N VAL A 196 -21.44 11.99 -7.01
CA VAL A 196 -21.77 13.12 -6.13
C VAL A 196 -20.67 13.35 -5.08
N TYR A 197 -20.03 12.27 -4.62
CA TYR A 197 -19.16 12.21 -3.44
C TYR A 197 -17.70 11.81 -3.73
N GLY A 198 -17.31 11.71 -5.01
CA GLY A 198 -15.92 11.47 -5.39
C GLY A 198 -15.42 10.07 -5.02
N ASN A 199 -14.14 9.98 -4.63
CA ASN A 199 -13.46 8.72 -4.33
C ASN A 199 -13.51 8.34 -2.84
N GLN A 200 -13.85 9.28 -1.95
CA GLN A 200 -13.80 9.12 -0.51
C GLN A 200 -14.77 10.08 0.22
N LEU A 201 -15.58 9.53 1.12
CA LEU A 201 -16.51 10.30 1.95
C LEU A 201 -15.77 11.27 2.88
N GLN A 202 -15.94 12.58 2.65
CA GLN A 202 -15.37 13.67 3.44
C GLN A 202 -16.23 13.98 4.66
N THR A 203 -15.81 13.46 5.82
CA THR A 203 -16.60 13.50 7.06
C THR A 203 -16.49 14.80 7.85
N LEU A 204 -15.62 15.73 7.45
CA LEU A 204 -15.42 17.04 8.07
C LEU A 204 -15.39 18.14 6.99
N ALA A 205 -15.65 19.38 7.42
CA ALA A 205 -15.69 20.55 6.55
C ALA A 205 -15.14 21.79 7.28
N VAL A 206 -14.82 22.83 6.51
CA VAL A 206 -14.56 24.18 7.04
C VAL A 206 -15.89 24.89 7.35
N PRO A 207 -15.89 25.94 8.22
CA PRO A 207 -17.10 26.71 8.49
C PRO A 207 -17.77 27.25 7.21
N GLY A 208 -19.09 27.15 7.13
CA GLY A 208 -19.88 27.53 5.95
C GLY A 208 -20.08 26.40 4.92
N ILE A 209 -19.27 25.35 4.96
CA ILE A 209 -19.44 24.15 4.13
C ILE A 209 -20.04 23.02 4.97
N LYS A 210 -20.88 22.17 4.36
CA LYS A 210 -21.44 20.97 5.03
C LYS A 210 -20.53 19.79 4.77
N ALA A 211 -20.16 19.04 5.82
CA ALA A 211 -19.54 17.73 5.64
C ALA A 211 -20.47 16.80 4.84
N GLU A 212 -19.91 15.89 4.05
CA GLU A 212 -20.66 15.09 3.07
C GLU A 212 -21.69 14.16 3.68
N GLY A 213 -21.35 13.63 4.86
CA GLY A 213 -22.13 12.68 5.62
C GLY A 213 -21.29 12.08 6.74
N ARG A 214 -21.83 11.04 7.38
CA ARG A 214 -21.18 10.33 8.48
C ARG A 214 -21.08 8.85 8.14
N MET A 215 -19.89 8.28 8.16
CA MET A 215 -19.72 6.83 8.16
C MET A 215 -20.27 6.25 9.46
N LYS A 216 -21.09 5.20 9.36
CA LYS A 216 -21.59 4.39 10.47
C LYS A 216 -21.06 2.97 10.34
N VAL A 217 -20.70 2.38 11.48
CA VAL A 217 -20.23 0.99 11.56
C VAL A 217 -21.05 0.24 12.59
N SER A 218 -21.95 -0.62 12.13
CA SER A 218 -22.59 -1.62 12.97
C SER A 218 -21.81 -2.94 12.92
N TYR A 219 -22.15 -3.89 13.78
CA TYR A 219 -21.48 -5.19 13.85
C TYR A 219 -22.49 -6.31 14.04
N SER A 220 -22.40 -7.34 13.20
CA SER A 220 -23.02 -8.63 13.47
C SER A 220 -22.01 -9.57 14.12
N MET A 221 -22.50 -10.52 14.91
CA MET A 221 -21.70 -11.64 15.42
C MET A 221 -21.82 -12.79 14.43
N ILE A 222 -20.71 -13.48 14.16
CA ILE A 222 -20.68 -14.73 13.39
C ILE A 222 -19.93 -15.78 14.20
N GLU A 223 -20.44 -17.01 14.18
CA GLU A 223 -19.77 -18.16 14.78
C GLU A 223 -18.90 -18.85 13.73
N VAL A 224 -17.69 -19.22 14.12
CA VAL A 224 -16.70 -19.90 13.27
C VAL A 224 -16.21 -21.13 14.03
N ALA A 225 -16.59 -22.30 13.56
CA ALA A 225 -16.06 -23.57 14.05
C ALA A 225 -14.57 -23.70 13.68
N LEU A 226 -13.76 -24.12 14.63
CA LEU A 226 -12.34 -24.40 14.49
C LEU A 226 -12.11 -25.90 14.30
N ALA A 227 -10.96 -26.28 13.75
CA ALA A 227 -10.69 -27.67 13.37
C ALA A 227 -10.54 -28.66 14.54
N ASP A 228 -10.39 -28.16 15.77
CA ASP A 228 -10.37 -28.91 17.03
C ASP A 228 -11.77 -29.02 17.68
N GLY A 229 -12.81 -28.44 17.08
CA GLY A 229 -14.17 -28.42 17.60
C GLY A 229 -14.49 -27.25 18.54
N GLU A 230 -13.53 -26.36 18.83
CA GLU A 230 -13.84 -25.08 19.49
C GLU A 230 -14.63 -24.16 18.54
N THR A 231 -15.44 -23.24 19.07
CA THR A 231 -16.15 -22.23 18.27
C THR A 231 -15.70 -20.83 18.67
N ALA A 232 -15.27 -20.03 17.68
CA ALA A 232 -14.90 -18.63 17.87
C ALA A 232 -16.05 -17.70 17.44
N ILE A 233 -16.40 -16.74 18.29
CA ILE A 233 -17.36 -15.68 17.95
C ILE A 233 -16.60 -14.46 17.41
N LEU A 234 -16.78 -14.15 16.13
CA LEU A 234 -16.14 -13.02 15.46
C LEU A 234 -17.14 -11.87 15.24
N ARG A 235 -16.64 -10.63 15.27
CA ARG A 235 -17.41 -9.43 14.92
C ARG A 235 -17.22 -9.11 13.44
N LYS A 236 -18.28 -9.25 12.64
CA LYS A 236 -18.32 -8.82 11.23
C LYS A 236 -18.83 -7.38 11.17
N PRO A 237 -18.01 -6.39 10.76
CA PRO A 237 -18.46 -5.01 10.60
C PRO A 237 -19.39 -4.88 9.38
N VAL A 238 -20.37 -3.99 9.49
CA VAL A 238 -21.28 -3.58 8.43
C VAL A 238 -21.22 -2.05 8.34
N TYR A 239 -20.95 -1.54 7.14
CA TYR A 239 -20.69 -0.13 6.89
C TYR A 239 -21.86 0.52 6.16
N SER A 240 -22.23 1.72 6.57
CA SER A 240 -23.21 2.57 5.87
C SER A 240 -22.83 4.04 5.98
N VAL A 241 -23.52 4.89 5.23
CA VAL A 241 -23.40 6.36 5.33
C VAL A 241 -24.74 6.93 5.78
N GLU A 242 -24.70 7.89 6.69
CA GLU A 242 -25.86 8.64 7.19
C GLU A 242 -25.68 10.14 6.98
N ALA A 243 -26.78 10.90 7.09
CA ALA A 243 -26.78 12.36 7.05
C ALA A 243 -26.10 12.96 5.80
N LEU A 244 -26.32 12.31 4.65
CA LEU A 244 -25.82 12.74 3.34
C LEU A 244 -26.28 14.17 3.01
N ALA A 245 -25.33 15.07 2.78
CA ALA A 245 -25.59 16.51 2.64
C ALA A 245 -25.82 17.01 1.20
N TYR A 246 -25.54 16.18 0.19
CA TYR A 246 -25.50 16.55 -1.24
C TYR A 246 -26.43 15.69 -2.12
N GLY A 247 -27.25 14.83 -1.52
CA GLY A 247 -28.19 13.95 -2.22
C GLY A 247 -28.00 12.48 -1.80
N PRO A 248 -28.77 11.54 -2.38
CA PRO A 248 -28.50 10.12 -2.20
C PRO A 248 -27.19 9.73 -2.90
N LEU A 249 -26.52 8.71 -2.36
CA LEU A 249 -25.48 7.97 -3.10
C LEU A 249 -26.11 7.29 -4.33
N HIS A 250 -25.30 7.08 -5.37
CA HIS A 250 -25.66 6.27 -6.53
C HIS A 250 -26.19 4.89 -6.10
N PRO A 251 -27.25 4.34 -6.73
CA PRO A 251 -27.84 3.06 -6.32
C PRO A 251 -26.88 1.85 -6.33
N GLN A 252 -25.77 1.96 -7.07
CA GLN A 252 -24.71 0.95 -7.14
C GLN A 252 -23.43 1.36 -6.39
N ALA A 253 -23.50 2.31 -5.44
CA ALA A 253 -22.34 2.77 -4.69
C ALA A 253 -21.67 1.62 -3.90
N LEU A 254 -20.37 1.43 -4.14
CA LEU A 254 -19.53 0.42 -3.51
C LEU A 254 -18.73 1.05 -2.37
N LEU A 255 -18.99 0.60 -1.15
CA LEU A 255 -18.35 1.10 0.07
C LEU A 255 -17.08 0.30 0.38
N SER A 256 -15.94 1.00 0.49
CA SER A 256 -14.62 0.39 0.69
C SER A 256 -13.92 1.01 1.92
N PRO A 257 -14.12 0.50 3.14
CA PRO A 257 -13.49 1.01 4.35
C PRO A 257 -11.96 0.80 4.31
N ARG A 258 -11.18 1.84 4.65
CA ARG A 258 -9.71 1.81 4.70
C ARG A 258 -9.20 2.36 6.00
N ILE A 259 -8.44 1.53 6.73
CA ILE A 259 -7.72 1.97 7.93
C ILE A 259 -6.32 2.44 7.55
N ALA A 260 -5.91 3.59 8.07
CA ALA A 260 -4.57 4.13 7.89
C ALA A 260 -3.48 3.07 8.25
N PRO A 261 -2.57 2.69 7.34
CA PRO A 261 -1.52 1.71 7.63
C PRO A 261 -0.43 2.28 8.55
N GLN A 262 0.46 1.41 9.04
CA GLN A 262 1.73 1.83 9.63
C GLN A 262 2.69 2.34 8.54
N LEU A 263 3.60 3.26 8.88
CA LEU A 263 4.44 3.97 7.91
C LEU A 263 5.93 3.58 7.94
N ILE A 264 6.36 2.71 8.87
CA ILE A 264 7.75 2.25 8.93
C ILE A 264 8.11 1.37 7.72
N GLY A 265 9.33 1.53 7.22
CA GLY A 265 9.90 0.70 6.15
C GLY A 265 9.31 0.93 4.76
N LEU A 266 8.41 1.91 4.55
CA LEU A 266 7.76 2.10 3.24
C LEU A 266 8.75 2.41 2.11
N GLY A 267 9.84 3.15 2.38
CA GLY A 267 10.90 3.36 1.38
C GLY A 267 11.64 2.07 1.00
N LEU A 268 11.78 1.12 1.92
CA LEU A 268 12.38 -0.19 1.63
C LEU A 268 11.46 -1.02 0.72
N LEU A 269 10.14 -0.96 0.95
CA LEU A 269 9.14 -1.60 0.09
C LEU A 269 9.02 -0.92 -1.29
N GLU A 270 9.21 0.40 -1.35
CA GLU A 270 9.36 1.14 -2.62
C GLU A 270 10.55 0.63 -3.42
N ALA A 271 11.63 0.28 -2.71
CA ALA A 271 12.89 -0.16 -3.30
C ALA A 271 12.97 -1.65 -3.66
N VAL A 272 11.93 -2.46 -3.41
CA VAL A 272 11.88 -3.84 -3.93
C VAL A 272 11.79 -3.79 -5.48
N PRO A 273 12.64 -4.49 -6.24
CA PRO A 273 12.58 -4.47 -7.70
C PRO A 273 11.21 -4.90 -8.27
N GLU A 274 10.78 -4.35 -9.42
CA GLU A 274 9.49 -4.70 -10.04
C GLU A 274 9.45 -6.17 -10.51
N ASP A 275 10.54 -6.66 -11.09
CA ASP A 275 10.73 -8.07 -11.45
C ASP A 275 10.63 -9.01 -10.25
N ALA A 276 11.19 -8.63 -9.09
CA ALA A 276 11.09 -9.40 -7.85
C ALA A 276 9.66 -9.50 -7.28
N ILE A 277 8.77 -8.56 -7.65
CA ILE A 277 7.33 -8.61 -7.33
C ILE A 277 6.58 -9.43 -8.40
N LEU A 278 6.88 -9.21 -9.69
CA LEU A 278 6.24 -9.91 -10.79
C LEU A 278 6.58 -11.40 -10.85
N ALA A 279 7.79 -11.80 -10.45
CA ALA A 279 8.20 -13.20 -10.32
C ALA A 279 7.42 -13.97 -9.23
N TYR A 280 6.60 -13.28 -8.43
CA TYR A 280 5.71 -13.87 -7.42
C TYR A 280 4.22 -13.66 -7.74
N ALA A 281 3.89 -13.21 -8.95
CA ALA A 281 2.51 -13.13 -9.41
C ALA A 281 2.11 -14.47 -10.05
N ASP A 282 1.31 -15.26 -9.35
CA ASP A 282 0.60 -16.40 -9.92
C ASP A 282 -0.92 -16.09 -10.02
N PRO A 283 -1.38 -15.47 -11.11
CA PRO A 283 -2.80 -15.12 -11.27
C PRO A 283 -3.69 -16.34 -11.54
N SER A 284 -3.11 -17.52 -11.76
CA SER A 284 -3.76 -18.73 -12.26
C SER A 284 -3.68 -19.93 -11.31
N ASP A 285 -2.99 -19.81 -10.17
CA ASP A 285 -2.65 -20.94 -9.28
C ASP A 285 -1.97 -22.07 -10.07
N ALA A 286 -0.97 -21.69 -10.89
CA ALA A 286 -0.24 -22.58 -11.77
C ALA A 286 0.59 -23.61 -11.00
N ASN A 287 1.06 -23.27 -9.80
CA ASN A 287 1.73 -24.20 -8.88
C ASN A 287 0.74 -25.10 -8.10
N LYS A 288 -0.55 -24.76 -8.07
CA LYS A 288 -1.64 -25.49 -7.38
C LYS A 288 -1.46 -25.57 -5.86
N ASP A 289 -0.89 -24.53 -5.25
CA ASP A 289 -0.82 -24.41 -3.79
C ASP A 289 -2.09 -23.76 -3.18
N GLY A 290 -3.01 -23.27 -4.03
CA GLY A 290 -4.25 -22.62 -3.62
C GLY A 290 -4.12 -21.10 -3.45
N ILE A 291 -2.98 -20.50 -3.81
CA ILE A 291 -2.68 -19.07 -3.63
C ILE A 291 -2.59 -18.38 -5.00
N SER A 292 -3.65 -17.68 -5.39
CA SER A 292 -3.64 -16.82 -6.56
C SER A 292 -3.29 -15.36 -6.20
N GLY A 293 -2.36 -14.75 -6.94
CA GLY A 293 -1.94 -13.35 -6.74
C GLY A 293 -1.60 -12.62 -8.04
N LYS A 294 -2.03 -11.36 -8.18
CA LYS A 294 -1.68 -10.51 -9.33
C LYS A 294 -1.18 -9.13 -8.89
N ALA A 295 -0.11 -8.66 -9.52
CA ALA A 295 0.37 -7.28 -9.35
C ALA A 295 -0.61 -6.30 -10.01
N ASN A 296 -0.94 -5.21 -9.32
CA ASN A 296 -1.75 -4.14 -9.92
C ASN A 296 -0.89 -3.29 -10.87
N ARG A 297 -1.42 -2.90 -12.03
CA ARG A 297 -0.73 -2.07 -13.03
C ARG A 297 -1.50 -0.79 -13.32
N ILE A 298 -0.94 0.33 -12.88
CA ILE A 298 -1.55 1.67 -12.91
C ILE A 298 -0.75 2.61 -13.81
N TRP A 299 -1.39 3.67 -14.31
CA TRP A 299 -0.70 4.80 -14.89
C TRP A 299 0.00 5.63 -13.80
N SER A 300 1.25 6.04 -14.05
CA SER A 300 1.95 7.02 -13.21
C SER A 300 2.18 8.29 -14.00
N ALA A 301 1.61 9.40 -13.51
CA ALA A 301 1.87 10.73 -14.06
C ALA A 301 3.35 11.12 -13.89
N GLU A 302 3.96 10.81 -12.73
CA GLU A 302 5.40 11.05 -12.47
C GLU A 302 6.31 10.35 -13.49
N ALA A 303 5.94 9.14 -13.93
CA ALA A 303 6.78 8.32 -14.81
C ALA A 303 6.36 8.37 -16.30
N GLY A 304 5.25 9.05 -16.63
CA GLY A 304 4.68 9.12 -17.99
C GLY A 304 4.31 7.77 -18.61
N LYS A 305 4.09 6.72 -17.80
CA LYS A 305 3.85 5.34 -18.27
C LYS A 305 3.09 4.47 -17.27
N ARG A 306 2.64 3.28 -17.71
CA ARG A 306 2.16 2.23 -16.80
C ARG A 306 3.32 1.64 -16.00
N VAL A 307 3.09 1.42 -14.71
CA VAL A 307 4.02 0.85 -13.73
C VAL A 307 3.25 -0.07 -12.77
N ILE A 308 3.95 -0.88 -11.96
CA ILE A 308 3.25 -1.55 -10.84
C ILE A 308 2.82 -0.54 -9.77
N GLY A 309 1.62 -0.75 -9.24
CA GLY A 309 1.19 -0.10 -8.02
C GLY A 309 1.77 -0.81 -6.79
N ARG A 310 2.03 -0.06 -5.72
CA ARG A 310 2.72 -0.56 -4.51
C ARG A 310 2.01 -0.17 -3.21
N PHE A 311 1.46 1.03 -3.14
CA PHE A 311 0.96 1.64 -1.91
C PHE A 311 -0.57 1.79 -1.88
N GLY A 312 -1.10 1.88 -0.66
CA GLY A 312 -2.53 1.77 -0.38
C GLY A 312 -3.01 0.31 -0.42
N HIS A 313 -4.17 0.03 0.19
CA HIS A 313 -4.69 -1.35 0.35
C HIS A 313 -5.05 -2.07 -0.97
N LYS A 314 -5.14 -1.35 -2.09
CA LYS A 314 -5.35 -1.91 -3.44
C LYS A 314 -4.11 -1.74 -4.34
N ALA A 315 -2.95 -1.40 -3.76
CA ALA A 315 -1.73 -1.06 -4.50
C ALA A 315 -2.03 -0.05 -5.63
N ALA A 316 -2.63 1.09 -5.27
CA ALA A 316 -3.21 2.08 -6.20
C ALA A 316 -2.31 3.30 -6.44
N LYS A 317 -1.13 3.36 -5.79
CA LYS A 317 -0.11 4.39 -5.99
C LYS A 317 1.28 3.75 -6.15
N PRO A 318 2.15 4.24 -7.05
CA PRO A 318 3.40 3.57 -7.40
C PRO A 318 4.54 3.92 -6.43
N THR A 319 4.53 5.13 -5.88
CA THR A 319 5.60 5.71 -5.06
C THR A 319 5.07 6.17 -3.71
N VAL A 320 5.95 6.31 -2.72
CA VAL A 320 5.60 6.93 -1.42
C VAL A 320 5.17 8.39 -1.66
N ASN A 321 5.81 9.09 -2.62
CA ASN A 321 5.43 10.45 -3.00
C ASN A 321 3.99 10.54 -3.53
N ALA A 322 3.64 9.74 -4.54
CA ALA A 322 2.29 9.72 -5.10
C ALA A 322 1.22 9.29 -4.08
N GLN A 323 1.56 8.44 -3.12
CA GLN A 323 0.66 8.10 -2.00
C GLN A 323 0.51 9.26 -1.00
N SER A 324 1.58 9.98 -0.67
CA SER A 324 1.53 11.16 0.19
C SER A 324 0.76 12.31 -0.45
N GLN A 325 0.95 12.55 -1.76
CA GLN A 325 0.21 13.57 -2.51
C GLN A 325 -1.28 13.21 -2.67
N ALA A 326 -1.60 11.94 -2.90
CA ALA A 326 -2.99 11.48 -2.90
C ALA A 326 -3.66 11.67 -1.51
N ALA A 327 -2.92 11.49 -0.41
CA ALA A 327 -3.43 11.75 0.93
C ALA A 327 -3.60 13.25 1.22
N PHE A 328 -2.71 14.11 0.71
CA PHE A 328 -2.91 15.56 0.78
C PHE A 328 -4.22 15.99 0.10
N SER A 329 -4.47 15.51 -1.12
CA SER A 329 -5.69 15.83 -1.87
C SER A 329 -6.96 15.20 -1.26
N ASN A 330 -6.92 13.91 -0.93
CA ASN A 330 -8.13 13.18 -0.52
C ASN A 330 -8.43 13.24 0.99
N ASP A 331 -7.42 13.33 1.86
CA ASP A 331 -7.64 13.29 3.32
C ASP A 331 -7.62 14.69 3.96
N ILE A 332 -6.87 15.64 3.37
CA ILE A 332 -6.67 17.02 3.87
C ILE A 332 -7.33 18.05 2.94
N GLY A 333 -7.63 17.69 1.68
CA GLY A 333 -8.36 18.52 0.72
C GLY A 333 -7.52 19.53 -0.07
N ILE A 334 -6.19 19.36 -0.11
CA ILE A 334 -5.24 20.42 -0.50
C ILE A 334 -4.52 20.13 -1.82
N SER A 335 -4.15 21.19 -2.54
CA SER A 335 -3.44 21.14 -3.82
C SER A 335 -1.96 20.71 -3.72
N THR A 336 -1.52 19.85 -4.64
CA THR A 336 -0.11 19.37 -4.79
C THR A 336 0.27 19.24 -6.27
N PRO A 337 1.56 19.02 -6.63
CA PRO A 337 1.96 18.90 -8.04
C PRO A 337 1.23 17.80 -8.85
N LEU A 338 0.85 16.69 -8.20
CA LEU A 338 0.08 15.61 -8.83
C LEU A 338 -1.44 15.78 -8.73
N TYR A 339 -1.92 16.69 -7.88
CA TYR A 339 -3.34 16.98 -7.65
C TYR A 339 -3.51 18.50 -7.47
N PRO A 340 -3.38 19.30 -8.55
CA PRO A 340 -3.26 20.75 -8.44
C PRO A 340 -4.56 21.47 -8.03
N GLN A 341 -5.66 20.74 -7.84
CA GLN A 341 -6.96 21.32 -7.53
C GLN A 341 -7.11 21.59 -6.02
N PRO A 342 -7.37 22.84 -5.59
CA PRO A 342 -7.38 23.24 -4.17
C PRO A 342 -8.72 22.93 -3.45
N TRP A 343 -9.47 21.96 -3.95
CA TRP A 343 -10.74 21.50 -3.38
C TRP A 343 -10.75 19.97 -3.16
N GLY A 344 -9.59 19.33 -3.23
CA GLY A 344 -9.44 17.89 -3.00
C GLY A 344 -10.33 17.04 -3.92
N ASP A 345 -11.07 16.12 -3.30
CA ASP A 345 -11.95 15.13 -3.95
C ASP A 345 -13.33 15.69 -4.36
N CYS A 346 -13.57 17.00 -4.21
CA CYS A 346 -14.89 17.60 -4.46
C CYS A 346 -15.35 17.55 -5.92
N THR A 347 -16.61 17.14 -6.12
CA THR A 347 -17.28 16.99 -7.41
C THR A 347 -17.95 18.29 -7.90
N GLU A 348 -18.48 18.28 -9.12
CA GLU A 348 -19.28 19.40 -9.68
C GLU A 348 -20.58 19.65 -8.89
N GLN A 349 -21.12 18.59 -8.30
CA GLN A 349 -22.32 18.57 -7.47
C GLN A 349 -22.07 19.28 -6.12
N GLN A 350 -20.81 19.55 -5.79
CA GLN A 350 -20.36 20.24 -4.60
C GLN A 350 -19.79 21.63 -4.93
N ALA A 351 -20.47 22.40 -5.78
CA ALA A 351 -20.02 23.72 -6.25
C ALA A 351 -19.53 24.66 -5.12
N ALA A 352 -20.21 24.70 -3.97
CA ALA A 352 -19.79 25.50 -2.82
C ALA A 352 -18.44 25.06 -2.21
N CYS A 353 -18.08 23.76 -2.33
CA CYS A 353 -16.74 23.28 -2.00
C CYS A 353 -15.72 23.78 -3.04
N ARG A 354 -16.00 23.57 -4.34
CA ARG A 354 -15.07 23.92 -5.43
C ARG A 354 -14.80 25.43 -5.56
N SER A 355 -15.73 26.27 -5.11
CA SER A 355 -15.59 27.74 -5.06
C SER A 355 -15.20 28.28 -3.67
N ALA A 356 -14.81 27.42 -2.73
CA ALA A 356 -14.38 27.84 -1.40
C ALA A 356 -13.03 28.56 -1.42
N ILE A 357 -12.76 29.33 -0.36
CA ILE A 357 -11.48 30.02 -0.16
C ILE A 357 -10.35 29.00 0.05
N HIS A 358 -9.34 29.04 -0.81
CA HIS A 358 -8.15 28.18 -0.77
C HIS A 358 -6.87 28.92 -0.33
N GLY A 359 -5.79 28.18 -0.12
CA GLY A 359 -4.47 28.67 0.27
C GLY A 359 -3.40 28.72 -0.82
N ILE A 360 -3.76 28.57 -2.10
CA ILE A 360 -2.82 28.70 -3.23
C ILE A 360 -2.03 30.02 -3.16
N ASP A 361 -0.70 29.93 -3.33
CA ASP A 361 0.24 31.06 -3.33
C ASP A 361 1.29 30.86 -4.44
N GLU A 362 1.53 31.89 -5.25
CA GLU A 362 2.56 31.91 -6.30
C GLU A 362 3.97 31.63 -5.77
N LYS A 363 4.26 32.01 -4.51
CA LYS A 363 5.55 31.69 -3.84
C LYS A 363 5.72 30.20 -3.57
N HIS A 364 4.64 29.43 -3.67
CA HIS A 364 4.55 28.01 -3.43
C HIS A 364 4.14 27.25 -4.71
N GLU A 365 4.59 27.73 -5.89
CA GLU A 365 4.34 27.10 -7.20
C GLU A 365 2.87 27.10 -7.63
N GLY A 366 2.05 28.00 -7.07
CA GLY A 366 0.60 28.00 -7.31
C GLY A 366 -0.14 26.87 -6.57
N LEU A 367 0.43 26.35 -5.48
CA LEU A 367 -0.07 25.20 -4.73
C LEU A 367 -0.06 25.45 -3.21
N GLU A 368 -0.88 24.71 -2.46
CA GLU A 368 -0.91 24.73 -0.99
C GLU A 368 0.20 23.86 -0.38
N ALA A 369 0.58 22.78 -1.06
CA ALA A 369 1.78 22.01 -0.80
C ALA A 369 2.63 21.88 -2.07
N SER A 370 3.59 22.80 -2.22
CA SER A 370 4.56 22.83 -3.32
C SER A 370 5.44 21.57 -3.39
N SER A 371 6.17 21.40 -4.51
CA SER A 371 7.13 20.31 -4.72
C SER A 371 8.07 20.12 -3.53
N LYS A 372 8.60 21.23 -2.97
CA LYS A 372 9.51 21.21 -1.82
C LYS A 372 8.86 20.65 -0.56
N VAL A 373 7.56 20.90 -0.35
CA VAL A 373 6.79 20.35 0.79
C VAL A 373 6.55 18.86 0.58
N THR A 374 6.13 18.45 -0.61
CA THR A 374 5.84 17.04 -0.92
C THR A 374 7.10 16.19 -0.87
N ASP A 375 8.23 16.69 -1.38
CA ASP A 375 9.52 15.97 -1.39
C ASP A 375 10.07 15.78 0.02
N LEU A 376 10.01 16.82 0.87
CA LEU A 376 10.45 16.70 2.26
C LEU A 376 9.55 15.75 3.06
N LEU A 377 8.23 15.74 2.82
CA LEU A 377 7.33 14.77 3.43
C LEU A 377 7.63 13.33 2.94
N ALA A 378 7.79 13.14 1.63
CA ALA A 378 8.11 11.84 1.04
C ALA A 378 9.46 11.31 1.53
N PHE A 379 10.49 12.17 1.61
CA PHE A 379 11.80 11.84 2.18
C PHE A 379 11.69 11.40 3.64
N TYR A 380 10.87 12.09 4.44
CA TYR A 380 10.60 11.72 5.83
C TYR A 380 9.93 10.35 5.94
N VAL A 381 8.86 10.09 5.18
CA VAL A 381 8.12 8.81 5.22
C VAL A 381 8.96 7.64 4.70
N ARG A 382 9.72 7.83 3.62
CA ARG A 382 10.68 6.83 3.09
C ARG A 382 11.71 6.37 4.13
N ASN A 383 12.09 7.28 5.02
CA ASN A 383 13.14 7.07 6.01
C ASN A 383 12.63 6.80 7.44
N LEU A 384 11.36 6.41 7.61
CA LEU A 384 10.88 5.87 8.88
C LEU A 384 11.43 4.46 9.09
N ALA A 385 12.45 4.32 9.94
CA ALA A 385 13.15 3.07 10.14
C ALA A 385 12.26 1.96 10.73
N VAL A 386 12.48 0.73 10.26
CA VAL A 386 11.97 -0.47 10.92
C VAL A 386 12.72 -0.65 12.25
N PRO A 387 12.04 -0.86 13.40
CA PRO A 387 12.72 -1.15 14.66
C PRO A 387 13.48 -2.48 14.63
N LYS A 388 14.59 -2.56 15.38
CA LYS A 388 15.31 -3.83 15.59
C LYS A 388 14.36 -4.92 16.12
N ARG A 389 14.42 -6.13 15.55
CA ARG A 389 13.64 -7.27 16.06
C ARG A 389 14.09 -7.60 17.50
N ARG A 390 13.14 -8.01 18.33
CA ARG A 390 13.32 -8.29 19.76
C ARG A 390 13.16 -9.79 20.02
N ASN A 391 13.77 -10.27 21.11
CA ASN A 391 13.54 -11.61 21.68
C ASN A 391 13.66 -12.75 20.65
N MET A 392 14.62 -12.67 19.72
CA MET A 392 14.67 -13.61 18.58
C MET A 392 15.09 -15.02 18.99
N THR A 393 15.84 -15.15 20.08
CA THR A 393 16.29 -16.40 20.68
C THR A 393 15.31 -16.93 21.74
N ASP A 394 14.15 -16.29 21.92
CA ASP A 394 13.09 -16.76 22.80
C ASP A 394 12.41 -17.99 22.16
N GLU A 395 12.35 -19.11 22.87
CA GLU A 395 11.74 -20.36 22.39
C GLU A 395 10.31 -20.15 21.88
N ALA A 396 9.54 -19.24 22.50
CA ALA A 396 8.17 -18.95 22.06
C ALA A 396 8.13 -18.16 20.73
N VAL A 397 9.18 -17.41 20.40
CA VAL A 397 9.32 -16.69 19.13
C VAL A 397 9.80 -17.63 18.02
N LEU A 398 10.71 -18.54 18.33
CA LEU A 398 11.23 -19.56 17.40
C LEU A 398 10.15 -20.58 17.03
N GLU A 399 9.41 -21.10 18.02
CA GLU A 399 8.21 -21.90 17.79
C GLU A 399 7.16 -21.13 16.96
N GLY A 400 7.02 -19.81 17.21
CA GLY A 400 6.18 -18.93 16.39
C GLY A 400 6.62 -18.86 14.92
N LYS A 401 7.92 -18.75 14.63
CA LYS A 401 8.48 -18.79 13.27
C LYS A 401 8.17 -20.13 12.59
N ARG A 402 8.47 -21.24 13.25
CA ARG A 402 8.20 -22.60 12.76
C ARG A 402 6.73 -22.80 12.40
N LEU A 403 5.83 -22.43 13.30
CA LEU A 403 4.38 -22.54 13.12
C LEU A 403 3.85 -21.63 11.99
N PHE A 404 4.42 -20.44 11.81
CA PHE A 404 4.04 -19.52 10.73
C PHE A 404 4.37 -20.08 9.34
N HIS A 405 5.53 -20.73 9.20
CA HIS A 405 5.91 -21.41 7.95
C HIS A 405 5.05 -22.65 7.70
N GLN A 406 4.82 -23.49 8.73
CA GLN A 406 3.98 -24.69 8.60
C GLN A 406 2.50 -24.39 8.28
N ALA A 407 1.98 -23.24 8.73
CA ALA A 407 0.64 -22.79 8.37
C ALA A 407 0.53 -22.20 6.94
N GLY A 408 1.61 -22.22 6.15
CA GLY A 408 1.63 -21.65 4.80
C GLY A 408 1.69 -20.12 4.74
N CYS A 409 1.68 -19.41 5.88
CA CYS A 409 1.62 -17.94 5.91
C CYS A 409 2.78 -17.28 5.15
N ALA A 410 3.96 -17.91 5.12
CA ALA A 410 5.14 -17.44 4.41
C ALA A 410 5.00 -17.45 2.87
N ALA A 411 4.00 -18.15 2.31
CA ALA A 411 3.69 -18.16 0.87
C ALA A 411 2.88 -16.94 0.42
N CYS A 412 2.47 -16.06 1.33
CA CYS A 412 1.97 -14.71 1.03
C CYS A 412 2.84 -13.64 1.70
N HIS A 413 3.20 -13.87 2.97
CA HIS A 413 4.06 -12.99 3.74
C HIS A 413 5.51 -13.45 3.63
N ARG A 414 6.12 -13.20 2.47
CA ARG A 414 7.51 -13.61 2.19
C ARG A 414 8.47 -13.11 3.29
N PRO A 415 9.32 -13.98 3.88
CA PRO A 415 10.19 -13.62 5.00
C PRO A 415 11.25 -12.55 4.72
N GLY A 416 11.58 -12.31 3.44
CA GLY A 416 12.47 -11.20 3.09
C GLY A 416 12.65 -10.97 1.59
N TYR A 417 13.22 -9.80 1.29
CA TYR A 417 13.54 -9.31 -0.05
C TYR A 417 14.93 -8.68 -0.09
N ARG A 418 15.55 -8.66 -1.27
CA ARG A 418 16.67 -7.75 -1.56
C ARG A 418 16.13 -6.53 -2.27
N THR A 419 16.39 -5.33 -1.75
CA THR A 419 16.05 -4.09 -2.45
C THR A 419 17.04 -3.83 -3.59
N GLY A 420 16.57 -3.14 -4.63
CA GLY A 420 17.39 -2.70 -5.75
C GLY A 420 18.36 -1.59 -5.35
N ARG A 421 19.16 -1.13 -6.31
CA ARG A 421 19.98 0.08 -6.17
C ARG A 421 19.20 1.27 -6.73
N ILE A 422 19.04 2.32 -5.92
CA ILE A 422 18.32 3.54 -6.29
C ILE A 422 19.24 4.74 -6.14
N GLU A 423 19.32 5.56 -7.18
CA GLU A 423 20.09 6.79 -7.17
C GLU A 423 19.51 7.79 -6.15
N GLY A 424 20.41 8.47 -5.41
CA GLY A 424 20.02 9.41 -4.36
C GLY A 424 19.35 8.81 -3.11
N GLN A 425 19.16 7.48 -3.03
CA GLN A 425 18.53 6.79 -1.91
C GLN A 425 19.43 5.65 -1.37
N PRO A 426 20.62 5.97 -0.82
CA PRO A 426 21.54 4.97 -0.27
C PRO A 426 20.95 4.23 0.94
N GLU A 427 20.01 4.85 1.68
CA GLU A 427 19.40 4.23 2.85
C GLU A 427 18.58 2.98 2.49
N GLN A 428 17.83 3.07 1.40
CA GLN A 428 16.96 2.01 0.89
C GLN A 428 17.66 1.06 -0.09
N SER A 429 18.84 1.42 -0.60
CA SER A 429 19.54 0.66 -1.66
C SER A 429 20.24 -0.60 -1.16
N SER A 430 20.15 -1.69 -1.92
CA SER A 430 20.89 -2.96 -1.71
C SER A 430 20.72 -3.59 -0.32
N GLN A 431 19.61 -3.31 0.36
CA GLN A 431 19.28 -3.85 1.68
C GLN A 431 18.73 -5.27 1.57
N LEU A 432 19.01 -6.09 2.58
CA LEU A 432 18.24 -7.30 2.87
C LEU A 432 17.21 -6.92 3.94
N ILE A 433 15.93 -7.08 3.62
CA ILE A 433 14.77 -6.61 4.42
C ILE A 433 13.78 -7.73 4.68
#